data_AF-A0A7V9UVL5-F1
#
_entry.id   AF-A0A7V9UVL5-F1
#
_cell.length_a   1.000
_cell.length_b   1.000
_cell.length_c   1.000
_cell.angle_alpha   90.00
_cell.angle_beta   90.00
_cell.angle_gamma   90.00
#
_symmetry.space_group_name_H-M   'P 1'
#
loop_
_entity.id
_entity.type
_entity.pdbx_description
1 polymer ?
#
loop_
_entity_poly.entity_id
_entity_poly.type
_entity_poly.pdbx_seq_one_letter_code
_entity_poly.pdbx_strand_id
1 'polypeptide(L)'
;MLTDTIQVSGLSEAMVEAVNERAKEVGVAAEDYVRYLIEEDLASTLSMRVLFAPVREQIREGGVSEAELDKLLEEAREEVYREKN
;
A
#
# COMPACT_ATOMS: atom_id res chain seq x y z
N MET A 1 -2.17 -21.44 15.84
CA MET A 1 -1.60 -20.29 15.10
C MET A 1 -1.36 -20.76 13.68
N LEU A 2 -1.78 -19.97 12.69
CA LEU A 2 -1.43 -20.22 11.29
C LEU A 2 -0.07 -19.58 11.06
N THR A 3 0.89 -20.34 10.58
CA THR A 3 2.22 -19.82 10.22
C THR A 3 2.51 -20.30 8.82
N ASP A 4 2.87 -19.36 7.96
CA ASP A 4 3.29 -19.61 6.58
C ASP A 4 4.59 -18.85 6.30
N THR A 5 5.37 -19.33 5.35
CA THR A 5 6.67 -18.73 5.00
C THR A 5 6.62 -18.16 3.60
N ILE A 6 6.91 -16.86 3.49
CA ILE A 6 6.96 -16.16 2.20
C ILE A 6 8.42 -15.83 1.89
N GLN A 7 8.88 -16.24 0.71
CA GLN A 7 10.18 -15.85 0.17
C GLN A 7 10.01 -14.56 -0.64
N VAL A 8 10.66 -13.48 -0.22
CA VAL A 8 10.60 -12.17 -0.89
C VAL A 8 11.84 -12.00 -1.76
N SER A 9 11.63 -11.93 -3.08
CA SER A 9 12.70 -11.71 -4.07
C SER A 9 12.89 -10.22 -4.34
N GLY A 10 14.10 -9.82 -4.76
CA GLY A 10 14.38 -8.45 -5.23
C GLY A 10 14.66 -7.43 -4.13
N LEU A 11 14.81 -7.86 -2.87
CA LEU A 11 15.30 -6.98 -1.80
C LEU A 11 16.79 -6.75 -1.97
N SER A 12 17.21 -5.48 -1.89
CA SER A 12 18.64 -5.15 -1.79
C SER A 12 19.16 -5.44 -0.39
N GLU A 13 20.47 -5.66 -0.25
CA GLU A 13 21.12 -5.82 1.05
C GLU A 13 20.83 -4.64 1.99
N ALA A 14 20.85 -3.42 1.45
CA ALA A 14 20.52 -2.20 2.19
C ALA A 14 19.09 -2.20 2.75
N MET A 15 18.11 -2.76 2.01
CA MET A 15 16.74 -2.89 2.53
C MET A 15 16.66 -3.90 3.66
N VAL A 16 17.34 -5.05 3.51
CA VAL A 16 17.39 -6.07 4.56
C VAL A 16 18.05 -5.51 5.82
N GLU A 17 19.13 -4.76 5.68
CA GLU A 17 19.81 -4.08 6.79
C GLU A 17 18.88 -3.05 7.46
N ALA A 18 18.22 -2.20 6.68
CA ALA A 18 17.30 -1.20 7.20
C ALA A 18 16.15 -1.83 8.01
N VAL A 19 15.59 -2.97 7.56
CA VAL A 19 14.57 -3.72 8.32
C VAL A 19 15.13 -4.19 9.66
N ASN A 20 16.35 -4.72 9.68
CA ASN A 20 16.99 -5.18 10.91
C ASN A 20 17.31 -4.03 11.87
N GLU A 21 17.78 -2.89 11.36
CA GLU A 21 18.04 -1.69 12.16
C GLU A 21 16.76 -1.15 12.80
N ARG A 22 15.69 -1.01 12.01
CA ARG A 22 14.39 -0.56 12.52
C ARG A 22 13.82 -1.51 13.57
N ALA A 23 13.92 -2.82 13.35
CA ALA A 23 13.47 -3.80 14.33
C ALA A 23 14.23 -3.64 15.67
N LYS A 24 15.55 -3.43 15.61
CA LYS A 24 16.36 -3.15 16.81
C LYS A 24 15.97 -1.85 17.51
N GLU A 25 15.72 -0.77 16.77
CA GLU A 25 15.29 0.51 17.34
C GLU A 25 13.96 0.39 18.09
N VAL A 26 13.04 -0.41 17.58
CA VAL A 26 11.73 -0.68 18.18
C VAL A 26 11.81 -1.77 19.26
N GLY A 27 12.95 -2.46 19.39
CA GLY A 27 13.19 -3.49 20.41
C GLY A 27 12.51 -4.83 20.13
N VAL A 28 12.26 -5.16 18.86
CA VAL A 28 11.57 -6.39 18.43
C VAL A 28 12.44 -7.21 17.47
N ALA A 29 12.07 -8.46 17.23
CA ALA A 29 12.71 -9.27 16.19
C ALA A 29 12.32 -8.76 14.79
N ALA A 30 13.19 -8.98 13.80
CA ALA A 30 12.93 -8.56 12.42
C ALA A 30 11.64 -9.17 11.85
N GLU A 31 11.34 -10.42 12.17
CA GLU A 31 10.09 -11.09 11.77
C GLU A 31 8.84 -10.45 12.38
N ASP A 32 8.90 -10.03 13.65
CA ASP A 32 7.81 -9.33 14.32
C ASP A 32 7.60 -7.94 13.72
N TYR A 33 8.69 -7.26 13.37
CA TYR A 33 8.64 -5.95 12.71
C TYR A 33 8.03 -6.06 11.31
N VAL A 34 8.44 -7.04 10.50
CA VAL A 34 7.87 -7.28 9.17
C VAL A 34 6.38 -7.66 9.28
N ARG A 35 6.00 -8.51 10.24
CA ARG A 35 4.58 -8.81 10.50
C ARG A 35 3.79 -7.54 10.82
N TYR A 36 4.31 -6.69 11.70
CA TYR A 36 3.68 -5.41 12.05
C TYR A 36 3.46 -4.53 10.81
N LEU A 37 4.46 -4.41 9.93
CA LEU A 37 4.33 -3.64 8.68
C LEU A 37 3.24 -4.19 7.76
N ILE A 38 3.14 -5.52 7.64
CA ILE A 38 2.09 -6.17 6.85
C ILE A 38 0.70 -5.92 7.47
N GLU A 39 0.57 -6.06 8.78
CA GLU A 39 -0.69 -5.81 9.49
C GLU A 39 -1.14 -4.35 9.36
N GLU A 40 -0.21 -3.40 9.50
CA GLU A 40 -0.47 -1.97 9.34
C GLU A 40 -0.94 -1.63 7.92
N ASP A 41 -0.23 -2.14 6.90
CA ASP A 41 -0.60 -1.90 5.50
C ASP A 41 -1.97 -2.49 5.15
N LEU A 42 -2.25 -3.72 5.57
CA LEU A 42 -3.55 -4.36 5.35
C LEU A 42 -4.68 -3.64 6.08
N ALA A 43 -4.46 -3.21 7.32
CA ALA A 43 -5.43 -2.42 8.08
C ALA A 43 -5.71 -1.06 7.42
N SER A 44 -4.67 -0.38 6.92
CA SER A 44 -4.81 0.90 6.22
C SER A 44 -5.56 0.75 4.91
N THR A 45 -5.31 -0.32 4.15
CA THR A 45 -6.00 -0.63 2.90
C THR A 45 -7.48 -0.93 3.15
N LEU A 46 -7.80 -1.68 4.22
CA LEU A 46 -9.18 -1.92 4.63
C LEU A 46 -9.87 -0.62 5.05
N SER A 47 -9.19 0.24 5.82
CA SER A 47 -9.69 1.57 6.20
C SER A 47 -10.00 2.44 4.99
N MET A 48 -9.10 2.50 4.02
CA MET A 48 -9.28 3.26 2.78
C MET A 48 -10.43 2.72 1.94
N ARG A 49 -10.57 1.39 1.81
CA ARG A 49 -11.71 0.77 1.13
C ARG A 49 -13.04 1.17 1.79
N VAL A 50 -13.11 1.19 3.12
CA VAL A 50 -14.30 1.61 3.86
C VAL A 50 -14.56 3.11 3.67
N LEU A 51 -13.53 3.96 3.80
CA LEU A 51 -13.64 5.40 3.65
C LEU A 51 -14.16 5.80 2.25
N PHE A 52 -13.68 5.13 1.21
CA PHE A 52 -14.06 5.40 -0.17
C PHE A 52 -15.25 4.56 -0.66
N ALA A 53 -15.83 3.69 0.16
CA ALA A 53 -17.00 2.89 -0.23
C ALA A 53 -18.18 3.75 -0.71
N PRO A 54 -18.55 4.88 -0.06
CA PRO A 54 -19.62 5.75 -0.56
C PRO A 54 -19.29 6.39 -1.91
N VAL A 55 -18.03 6.76 -2.13
CA VAL A 55 -17.57 7.36 -3.39
C VAL A 55 -17.62 6.34 -4.52
N ARG A 56 -17.19 5.11 -4.28
CA ARG A 56 -17.28 4.00 -5.24
C ARG A 56 -18.73 3.69 -5.61
N GLU A 57 -19.64 3.73 -4.63
CA GLU A 57 -21.06 3.52 -4.89
C GLU A 57 -21.65 4.64 -5.75
N GLN A 58 -21.31 5.90 -5.49
CA GLN A 58 -21.72 7.03 -6.32
C GLN A 58 -21.16 6.96 -7.74
N ILE A 59 -19.93 6.47 -7.92
CA ILE A 59 -19.31 6.27 -9.23
C ILE A 59 -20.03 5.15 -10.00
N ARG A 60 -20.34 4.05 -9.31
CA ARG A 60 -21.11 2.92 -9.85
C ARG A 60 -22.51 3.36 -10.27
N GLU A 61 -23.19 4.16 -9.46
CA GLU A 61 -24.50 4.75 -9.79
C GLU A 61 -24.41 5.76 -10.94
N GLY A 62 -23.31 6.50 -11.03
CA GLY A 62 -23.01 7.47 -12.10
C GLY A 62 -22.64 6.83 -13.44
N GLY A 63 -22.50 5.50 -13.51
CA GLY A 63 -22.24 4.75 -14.75
C GLY A 63 -20.79 4.80 -15.24
N VAL A 64 -19.86 5.33 -14.44
CA VAL A 64 -18.43 5.31 -14.76
C VAL A 64 -17.81 4.05 -14.17
N SER A 65 -17.08 3.29 -14.97
CA SER A 65 -16.40 2.08 -14.47
C SER A 65 -15.16 2.42 -13.64
N GLU A 66 -14.77 1.56 -12.71
CA GLU A 66 -13.53 1.77 -11.92
C GLU A 66 -12.29 1.94 -12.83
N ALA A 67 -12.21 1.17 -13.93
CA ALA A 67 -11.10 1.26 -14.89
C ALA A 67 -11.06 2.61 -15.62
N GLU A 68 -12.21 3.22 -15.85
CA GLU A 68 -12.33 4.53 -16.49
C GLU A 68 -11.95 5.66 -15.52
N LEU A 69 -12.30 5.50 -14.24
CA LEU A 69 -11.85 6.39 -13.17
C LEU A 69 -10.34 6.34 -12.96
N ASP A 70 -9.75 5.15 -12.93
CA ASP A 70 -8.30 4.97 -12.77
C ASP A 70 -7.56 5.65 -13.93
N LYS A 71 -8.08 5.52 -15.16
CA LYS A 71 -7.53 6.20 -16.33
C LYS A 71 -7.58 7.72 -16.21
N LEU A 72 -8.71 8.29 -15.75
CA LEU A 72 -8.85 9.73 -15.53
C LEU A 72 -7.88 10.24 -14.44
N LEU A 73 -7.66 9.45 -13.39
CA LEU A 73 -6.71 9.79 -12.33
C LEU A 73 -5.26 9.77 -12.81
N GLU A 74 -4.91 8.80 -13.66
CA GLU A 74 -3.58 8.72 -14.29
C GLU A 74 -3.34 9.94 -15.20
N GLU A 75 -4.32 10.29 -16.05
CA GLU A 75 -4.26 11.47 -16.92
C GLU A 75 -4.09 12.77 -16.13
N ALA A 76 -4.84 12.95 -15.04
CA ALA A 76 -4.72 14.11 -14.16
C ALA A 76 -3.36 14.16 -13.44
N ARG A 77 -2.81 13.01 -13.02
CA ARG A 77 -1.47 12.92 -12.45
C ARG A 77 -0.41 13.37 -13.45
N GLU A 78 -0.46 12.87 -14.67
CA GLU A 78 0.48 13.23 -15.74
C GLU A 78 0.44 14.72 -16.10
N GLU A 79 -0.73 15.35 -16.04
CA GLU A 79 -0.89 16.80 -16.24
C GLU A 79 -0.17 17.60 -15.15
N VAL A 80 -0.39 17.27 -13.88
CA VAL A 80 0.31 17.91 -12.74
C VAL A 80 1.82 17.70 -12.81
N TYR A 81 2.29 16.52 -13.23
CA TYR A 81 3.71 16.25 -13.41
C TYR A 81 4.33 17.06 -14.55
N ARG A 82 3.58 17.34 -15.63
CA ARG A 82 4.03 18.20 -16.74
C ARG A 82 4.09 19.67 -16.35
N GLU A 83 3.20 20.16 -15.50
CA GLU A 83 3.24 21.55 -15.04
C GLU A 83 4.37 21.86 -14.05
N LYS A 84 4.93 20.83 -13.41
CA LYS A 84 6.02 20.96 -12.42
C LYS A 84 7.44 20.85 -13.00
N ASN A 85 7.59 20.44 -14.27
CA ASN A 85 8.87 20.30 -14.98
C ASN A 85 8.98 21.35 -16.10
#